data_AF-A0A820SQ43-F1
#
_entry.id   AF-A0A820SQ43-F1
#
_cell.length_a   1.000
_cell.length_b   1.000
_cell.length_c   1.000
_cell.angle_alpha   90.00
_cell.angle_beta   90.00
_cell.angle_gamma   90.00
#
_symmetry.space_group_name_H-M   'P 1'
#
loop_
_entity.id
_entity.type
_entity.pdbx_description
1 polymer ?
#
loop_
_entity_poly.entity_id
_entity_poly.type
_entity_poly.pdbx_seq_one_letter_code
_entity_poly.pdbx_strand_id
1 'polypeptide(L)' 'MYLAGQLTLPIFCFWFGPVSTGSDTGELILGGYDTTKYTGSFTYAPVSVQGYWEFIADNVKL' A
#
# COMPACT_ATOMS: atom_id res chain seq x y z
N MET A 1 -15.88 1.42 7.55
CA MET A 1 -15.08 0.17 7.72
C MET A 1 -14.27 0.21 9.01
N TYR A 2 -13.24 1.07 9.14
CA TYR A 2 -12.48 1.17 10.39
C TYR A 2 -13.34 1.61 11.60
N LEU A 3 -14.04 2.74 11.49
CA LEU A 3 -14.94 3.22 12.55
C LEU A 3 -16.12 2.27 12.84
N ALA A 4 -16.42 1.37 11.91
CA ALA A 4 -17.44 0.33 12.09
C ALA A 4 -16.88 -0.94 12.77
N GLY A 5 -15.60 -0.94 13.19
CA GLY A 5 -14.94 -2.07 13.84
C GLY A 5 -14.59 -3.25 12.92
N GLN A 6 -14.69 -3.07 11.60
CA GLN A 6 -14.46 -4.14 10.62
C GLN A 6 -12.99 -4.31 10.23
N LEU A 7 -12.15 -3.31 10.52
CA LEU A 7 -10.72 -3.31 10.21
C LEU A 7 -9.93 -3.13 11.49
N THR A 8 -8.82 -3.88 11.62
CA THR A 8 -7.89 -3.75 12.75
C THR A 8 -7.13 -2.42 12.69
N LEU A 9 -6.72 -2.01 11.50
CA LEU A 9 -5.99 -0.76 11.26
C LEU A 9 -6.70 0.11 10.20
N PRO A 10 -6.56 1.44 10.27
CA PRO A 10 -7.13 2.35 9.28
C PRO A 10 -6.23 2.49 8.04
N ILE A 11 -5.77 1.37 7.48
CA ILE A 11 -4.87 1.33 6.32
C ILE A 11 -5.40 0.37 5.26
N PHE A 12 -4.92 0.52 4.03
CA PHE A 12 -5.00 -0.49 3.00
C PHE A 12 -3.63 -0.65 2.33
N CYS A 13 -3.39 -1.81 1.75
CA CYS A 13 -2.13 -2.14 1.09
C CYS A 13 -2.43 -2.80 -0.26
N PHE A 14 -1.63 -2.45 -1.26
CA PHE A 14 -1.61 -3.14 -2.54
C PHE A 14 -0.30 -3.91 -2.67
N TRP A 15 -0.39 -5.15 -3.12
CA TRP A 15 0.73 -5.89 -3.68
C TRP A 15 0.42 -6.20 -5.15
N PHE A 16 1.41 -6.05 -6.02
CA PHE A 16 1.32 -6.39 -7.44
C PHE A 16 2.32 -7.49 -7.76
N GLY A 17 1.81 -8.62 -8.22
CA GLY A 17 2.59 -9.79 -8.59
C GLY A 17 3.03 -9.79 -10.06
N PRO A 18 3.94 -10.68 -10.46
CA PRO A 18 4.34 -10.84 -11.85
C PRO A 18 3.17 -11.29 -12.72
N VAL A 19 3.00 -10.67 -13.90
CA VAL A 19 1.97 -11.06 -14.87
C VAL A 19 2.23 -12.47 -15.45
N SER A 20 3.49 -12.94 -15.41
CA SER A 20 3.93 -14.20 -16.03
C SER A 20 3.55 -15.48 -15.26
N THR A 21 3.02 -15.38 -14.04
CA THR A 21 2.84 -16.53 -13.13
C THR A 21 1.40 -17.00 -12.94
N GLY A 22 0.45 -16.51 -13.76
CA GLY A 22 -0.77 -17.26 -14.10
C GLY A 22 -1.89 -17.41 -13.07
N SER A 23 -1.78 -16.91 -11.84
CA SER A 23 -2.93 -16.93 -10.90
C SER A 23 -2.95 -15.80 -9.88
N ASP A 24 -1.81 -15.40 -9.33
CA ASP A 24 -1.71 -14.30 -8.34
C ASP A 24 -0.95 -13.11 -8.93
N THR A 25 -1.69 -12.18 -9.52
CA THR A 25 -1.14 -10.96 -10.15
C THR A 25 -1.31 -9.71 -9.28
N GLY A 26 -2.00 -9.82 -8.16
CA GLY A 26 -2.11 -8.74 -7.19
C GLY A 26 -3.04 -9.06 -6.04
N GLU A 27 -2.95 -8.24 -5.00
CA GLU A 27 -3.72 -8.37 -3.77
C GLU A 27 -4.04 -6.96 -3.22
N LEU A 28 -5.28 -6.76 -2.78
CA LEU A 28 -5.68 -5.62 -1.97
C LEU A 28 -6.01 -6.11 -0.57
N ILE A 29 -5.30 -5.57 0.42
CA ILE A 29 -5.49 -5.88 1.83
C ILE A 29 -6.13 -4.67 2.49
N LEU A 30 -7.25 -4.89 3.17
CA LEU A 30 -7.90 -3.86 3.99
C LEU A 30 -7.61 -4.14 5.46
N GLY A 31 -7.10 -3.13 6.17
CA GLY A 31 -6.84 -3.21 7.59
C GLY A 31 -5.49 -3.82 7.99
N GLY A 32 -4.56 -3.96 7.04
CA GLY A 32 -3.24 -4.54 7.29
C GLY A 32 -2.34 -4.57 6.05
N TYR A 33 -1.30 -5.39 6.12
CA TYR A 33 -0.37 -5.71 5.06
C TYR A 33 0.12 -7.17 5.23
N ASP A 34 0.53 -7.83 4.15
CA ASP A 34 1.10 -9.18 4.19
C ASP A 34 2.63 -9.10 4.19
N THR A 35 3.25 -9.55 5.29
CA THR A 35 4.71 -9.54 5.46
C THR A 35 5.45 -10.52 4.55
N THR A 36 4.74 -11.46 3.90
CA THR A 36 5.33 -12.37 2.90
C THR A 36 5.51 -11.72 1.54
N LYS A 37 4.91 -10.54 1.32
CA LYS A 37 4.85 -9.85 0.03
C LYS A 37 5.88 -8.74 -0.16
N TYR A 38 6.64 -8.41 0.87
CA TYR A 38 7.72 -7.41 0.83
C TYR A 38 8.91 -7.82 1.70
N THR A 39 10.02 -7.11 1.55
CA THR A 39 11.18 -7.25 2.42
C THR A 39 11.59 -5.87 2.94
N GLY A 40 12.29 -5.81 4.07
CA GLY A 40 12.69 -4.54 4.70
C GLY A 40 11.52 -3.84 5.42
N SER A 41 11.60 -2.52 5.53
CA SER A 41 10.61 -1.69 6.22
C SER A 41 10.02 -0.63 5.29
N PHE A 42 8.79 -0.19 5.60
CA PHE A 42 8.16 0.91 4.88
C PHE A 42 8.84 2.25 5.16
N THR A 43 8.97 3.05 4.10
CA THR A 43 9.29 4.48 4.22
C THR A 43 8.00 5.26 4.03
N TYR A 44 7.67 6.14 4.97
CA TYR A 44 6.43 6.92 4.94
C TYR A 44 6.73 8.36 4.53
N ALA A 45 5.89 8.89 3.64
CA ALA A 45 5.81 10.31 3.32
C ALA A 45 4.45 10.86 3.80
N PRO A 46 4.40 12.07 4.38
CA PRO A 46 3.14 12.69 4.75
C PRO A 46 2.33 13.05 3.51
N VAL A 47 1.01 12.94 3.60
CA VAL A 47 0.10 13.42 2.55
C VAL A 47 0.13 14.94 2.53
N SER A 48 0.39 15.54 1.37
CA SER A 48 0.48 17.00 1.19
C SER A 48 -0.88 17.68 1.09
N VAL A 49 -1.79 17.12 0.28
CA VAL A 49 -3.15 17.64 0.07
C VAL A 49 -4.15 16.50 0.17
N GLN A 50 -5.13 16.67 1.06
CA GLN A 50 -6.21 15.69 1.21
C GLN A 50 -7.19 15.78 0.04
N GLY A 51 -7.34 14.66 -0.68
CA GLY A 51 -8.15 14.52 -1.88
C GLY A 51 -7.59 13.43 -2.79
N TYR A 52 -6.27 13.31 -2.82
CA TYR A 52 -5.52 12.22 -3.44
C TYR A 52 -4.53 11.62 -2.42
N TRP A 53 -3.96 10.46 -2.74
CA TRP A 53 -2.75 9.97 -2.07
C TRP A 53 -1.52 10.69 -2.62
N GLU A 54 -1.49 12.01 -2.42
CA GLU A 54 -0.46 12.93 -2.91
C GLU A 54 0.67 13.08 -1.88
N PHE A 55 1.92 13.09 -2.34
CA PHE A 55 3.10 13.36 -1.53
C PHE A 55 4.16 14.09 -2.34
N ILE A 56 5.07 14.80 -1.66
CA ILE A 56 6.19 15.51 -2.28
C ILE A 56 7.30 14.51 -2.61
N ALA A 57 7.82 14.56 -3.84
CA ALA A 57 9.02 13.83 -4.25
C ALA A 57 10.13 14.83 -4.60
N ASP A 58 11.32 14.65 -4.03
CA ASP A 58 12.40 15.64 -4.14
C ASP A 58 13.00 15.72 -5.54
N ASN A 59 13.49 14.58 -6.05
CA ASN A 59 14.20 14.49 -7.33
C ASN A 59 13.96 13.14 -7.98
N VAL A 60 13.89 13.12 -9.30
CA VAL A 60 13.97 11.91 -10.11
C VAL A 60 15.33 11.88 -10.80
N LYS A 61 16.08 10.81 -10.58
CA LYS A 61 17.31 10.55 -11.34
C LYS A 61 16.96 9.62 -12.51
N LEU A 62 17.44 9.97 -13.69
CA LEU A 62 17.34 9.15 -14.91
C LEU A 62 18.58 8.26 -15.07
#